data_AF-A0A1Q7MW49-F1
#
_entry.id   AF-A0A1Q7MW49-F1
#
_cell.length_a   1.000
_cell.length_b   1.000
_cell.length_c   1.000
_cell.angle_alpha   90.00
_cell.angle_beta   90.00
_cell.angle_gamma   90.00
#
_symmetry.space_group_name_H-M   'P 1'
#
loop_
_entity.id
_entity.type
_entity.pdbx_description
1 polymer ?
#
loop_
_entity_poly.entity_id
_entity_poly.type
_entity_poly.pdbx_seq_one_letter_code
_entity_poly.pdbx_strand_id
1 'polypeptide(L)'
;MELKLKSISPEGVDAALSKAELYRFLNEPEEAESICQDVLVIQPGHQLALRLLGLAITDQFTGNPADCYSEAENAFQQLTDRYERLYYLGILYERRAKAQLGIGRPPHTLLVLLDEAMRCYQEAEKIRPTGNDDAILRWNRCVRLIQEHAESDWHREVEIEMGDSTS
;
A
#
# COMPACT_ATOMS: atom_id res chain seq x y z
N MET A 1 6.36 23.91 28.56
CA MET A 1 6.68 22.49 28.82
C MET A 1 7.37 21.98 27.56
N GLU A 2 8.63 21.54 27.66
CA GLU A 2 9.38 21.02 26.51
C GLU A 2 9.03 19.54 26.33
N LEU A 3 8.50 19.16 25.17
CA LEU A 3 8.12 17.78 24.86
C LEU A 3 9.29 17.09 24.14
N LYS A 4 9.69 15.91 24.63
CA LYS A 4 10.77 15.08 24.05
C LYS A 4 10.33 13.62 23.98
N LEU A 5 10.61 12.97 22.86
CA LEU A 5 10.39 11.52 22.70
C LEU A 5 11.28 10.75 23.66
N LYS A 6 10.73 9.66 24.23
CA LYS A 6 11.47 8.74 25.08
C LYS A 6 11.92 7.56 24.22
N SER A 7 13.21 7.22 24.27
CA SER A 7 13.71 6.04 23.59
C SER A 7 13.17 4.77 24.25
N ILE A 8 12.74 3.80 23.44
CA ILE A 8 12.54 2.43 23.89
C ILE A 8 13.89 1.74 24.16
N SER A 9 13.89 0.66 24.94
CA SER A 9 15.09 -0.14 25.16
C SER A 9 15.29 -1.17 24.04
N PRO A 10 16.52 -1.58 23.73
CA PRO A 10 16.78 -2.61 22.72
C PRO A 10 16.05 -3.93 22.98
N GLU A 11 15.88 -4.31 24.24
CA GLU A 11 15.19 -5.55 24.65
C GLU A 11 13.67 -5.47 24.42
N GLY A 12 13.12 -4.26 24.26
CA GLY A 12 11.71 -4.04 24.01
C GLY A 12 11.29 -4.14 22.53
N VAL A 13 12.24 -4.24 21.60
CA VAL A 13 11.99 -4.17 20.15
C VAL A 13 11.02 -5.25 19.67
N ASP A 14 11.26 -6.52 20.00
CA ASP A 14 10.42 -7.63 19.53
C ASP A 14 8.97 -7.51 20.03
N ALA A 15 8.81 -7.09 21.29
CA ALA A 15 7.50 -6.86 21.89
C ALA A 15 6.79 -5.64 21.26
N ALA A 16 7.54 -4.61 20.89
CA ALA A 16 7.01 -3.44 20.19
C ALA A 16 6.53 -3.81 18.78
N LEU A 17 7.34 -4.54 18.01
CA LEU A 17 6.95 -4.97 16.66
C LEU A 17 5.73 -5.91 16.66
N SER A 18 5.65 -6.80 17.65
CA SER A 18 4.46 -7.65 17.85
C SER A 18 3.19 -6.81 18.08
N LYS A 19 3.31 -5.68 18.80
CA LYS A 19 2.19 -4.73 18.98
C LYS A 19 1.88 -3.97 17.70
N ALA A 20 2.88 -3.55 16.94
CA ALA A 20 2.66 -2.88 15.65
C ALA A 20 1.88 -3.78 14.67
N GLU A 21 2.19 -5.07 14.61
CA GLU A 21 1.38 -6.03 13.85
C GLU A 21 -0.06 -6.12 14.36
N LEU A 22 -0.24 -6.24 15.68
CA LEU A 22 -1.56 -6.30 16.30
C LEU A 22 -2.40 -5.05 16.02
N TYR A 23 -1.83 -3.85 16.16
CA TYR A 23 -2.54 -2.60 15.92
C TYR A 23 -3.00 -2.45 14.48
N ARG A 24 -2.23 -2.95 13.51
CA ARG A 24 -2.70 -3.02 12.12
C ARG A 24 -3.93 -3.93 11.97
N PHE A 25 -3.99 -5.07 12.67
CA PHE A 25 -5.17 -5.94 12.68
C PHE A 25 -6.38 -5.31 13.40
N LEU A 26 -6.15 -4.40 14.34
CA LEU A 26 -7.18 -3.62 15.01
C LEU A 26 -7.61 -2.36 14.24
N ASN A 27 -7.04 -2.12 13.05
CA ASN A 27 -7.26 -0.92 12.26
C ASN A 27 -6.85 0.37 13.00
N GLU A 28 -5.74 0.29 13.73
CA GLU A 28 -5.04 1.39 14.40
C GLU A 28 -3.66 1.63 13.74
N PRO A 29 -3.61 2.01 12.45
CA PRO A 29 -2.35 2.09 11.71
C PRO A 29 -1.42 3.22 12.17
N GLU A 30 -1.94 4.32 12.74
CA GLU A 30 -1.14 5.41 13.29
C GLU A 30 -0.28 4.93 14.48
N GLU A 31 -0.85 4.09 15.35
CA GLU A 31 -0.13 3.50 16.48
C GLU A 31 0.97 2.53 16.01
N ALA A 32 0.67 1.76 14.96
CA ALA A 32 1.66 0.88 14.34
C ALA A 32 2.80 1.65 13.68
N GLU A 33 2.50 2.74 12.97
CA GLU A 33 3.50 3.64 12.38
C GLU A 33 4.42 4.22 13.47
N SER A 34 3.84 4.80 14.51
CA SER A 34 4.56 5.41 15.63
C SER A 34 5.55 4.43 16.27
N ILE A 35 5.12 3.20 16.54
CA ILE A 35 5.99 2.15 17.07
C ILE A 35 7.14 1.81 16.11
N CYS A 36 6.85 1.69 14.82
CA CYS A 36 7.88 1.34 13.84
C CYS A 36 8.93 2.45 13.71
N GLN A 37 8.53 3.72 13.80
CA GLN A 37 9.45 4.86 13.85
C GLN A 37 10.37 4.79 15.08
N ASP A 38 9.82 4.53 16.27
CA ASP A 38 10.62 4.37 17.50
C ASP A 38 11.63 3.22 17.40
N VAL A 39 11.24 2.08 16.81
CA VAL A 39 12.15 0.95 16.56
C VAL A 39 13.26 1.34 15.58
N LEU A 40 12.94 2.04 14.50
CA LEU A 40 13.92 2.43 13.47
C LEU A 40 14.89 3.52 13.95
N VAL A 41 14.53 4.31 14.96
CA VAL A 41 15.45 5.23 15.63
C VAL A 41 16.58 4.48 16.33
N ILE A 42 16.28 3.37 17.01
CA ILE A 42 17.30 2.59 17.75
C ILE A 42 17.99 1.53 16.89
N GLN A 43 17.30 0.99 15.88
CA GLN A 43 17.82 -0.02 14.97
C GLN A 43 17.53 0.39 13.51
N PRO A 44 18.32 1.33 12.96
CA PRO A 44 18.17 1.74 11.57
C PRO A 44 18.34 0.52 10.64
N GLY A 45 17.39 0.31 9.74
CA GLY A 45 17.43 -0.81 8.80
C GLY A 45 16.84 -2.12 9.32
N HIS A 46 16.19 -2.13 10.49
CA HIS A 46 15.45 -3.31 10.97
C HIS A 46 14.36 -3.73 9.98
N GLN A 47 14.53 -4.88 9.32
CA GLN A 47 13.77 -5.26 8.13
C GLN A 47 12.26 -5.42 8.38
N LEU A 48 11.89 -6.04 9.50
CA LEU A 48 10.48 -6.17 9.88
C LEU A 48 9.85 -4.80 10.21
N ALA A 49 10.62 -3.89 10.83
CA ALA A 49 10.12 -2.55 11.17
C ALA A 49 9.89 -1.71 9.92
N LEU A 50 10.79 -1.77 8.93
CA LEU A 50 10.62 -1.12 7.62
C LEU A 50 9.37 -1.63 6.89
N ARG A 51 9.18 -2.95 6.87
CA ARG A 51 8.01 -3.58 6.26
C ARG A 51 6.72 -3.11 6.93
N LEU A 52 6.65 -3.18 8.27
CA LEU A 52 5.46 -2.77 9.02
C LEU A 52 5.20 -1.27 8.92
N LEU A 53 6.25 -0.44 8.92
CA LEU A 53 6.14 1.01 8.71
C LEU A 53 5.47 1.31 7.37
N GLY A 54 6.01 0.77 6.27
CA GLY A 54 5.44 1.02 4.94
C GLY A 54 4.00 0.51 4.83
N LEU A 55 3.70 -0.65 5.43
CA LEU A 55 2.35 -1.18 5.47
C LEU A 55 1.38 -0.30 6.27
N ALA A 56 1.78 0.15 7.47
CA ALA A 56 0.99 1.02 8.33
C ALA A 56 0.72 2.38 7.67
N ILE A 57 1.71 2.97 7.00
CA ILE A 57 1.51 4.20 6.23
C ILE A 57 0.50 3.97 5.10
N THR A 58 0.65 2.88 4.33
CA THR A 58 -0.30 2.58 3.23
C THR A 58 -1.70 2.20 3.71
N ASP A 59 -1.85 1.73 4.96
CA ASP A 59 -3.15 1.49 5.59
C ASP A 59 -3.91 2.81 5.86
N GLN A 60 -3.18 3.95 5.96
CA GLN A 60 -3.75 5.29 6.22
C GLN A 60 -4.11 6.08 4.95
N PHE A 61 -3.86 5.55 3.75
CA PHE A 61 -4.10 6.31 2.53
C PHE A 61 -5.57 6.67 2.35
N THR A 62 -5.81 7.97 2.16
CA THR A 62 -7.15 8.53 1.93
C THR A 62 -7.38 8.96 0.48
N GLY A 63 -6.34 8.91 -0.35
CA GLY A 63 -6.36 9.40 -1.74
C GLY A 63 -6.04 10.89 -1.84
N ASN A 64 -5.75 11.54 -0.70
CA ASN A 64 -5.40 12.95 -0.62
C ASN A 64 -3.93 13.17 -1.04
N PRO A 65 -3.60 14.30 -1.70
CA PRO A 65 -2.21 14.70 -1.93
C PRO A 65 -1.30 14.72 -0.69
N ALA A 66 -1.86 14.84 0.51
CA ALA A 66 -1.13 14.82 1.78
C ALA A 66 -0.75 13.42 2.29
N ASP A 67 -1.23 12.34 1.65
CA ASP A 67 -0.84 10.98 2.01
C ASP A 67 0.68 10.78 1.86
N CYS A 68 1.31 10.11 2.82
CA CYS A 68 2.76 9.89 2.90
C CYS A 68 3.29 8.82 1.92
N TYR A 69 3.06 9.01 0.62
CA TYR A 69 3.44 8.02 -0.40
C TYR A 69 4.96 7.79 -0.46
N SER A 70 5.76 8.85 -0.37
CA SER A 70 7.22 8.77 -0.48
C SER A 70 7.87 8.07 0.70
N GLU A 71 7.28 8.21 1.88
CA GLU A 71 7.74 7.62 3.13
C GLU A 71 7.53 6.10 3.11
N ALA A 72 6.35 5.66 2.66
CA ALA A 72 6.07 4.25 2.46
C ALA A 72 6.98 3.63 1.38
N GLU A 73 7.19 4.34 0.27
CA GLU A 73 8.06 3.88 -0.81
C GLU A 73 9.51 3.73 -0.32
N ASN A 74 10.03 4.73 0.39
CA ASN A 74 11.37 4.68 0.96
C ASN A 74 11.54 3.52 1.95
N ALA A 75 10.54 3.27 2.81
CA ALA A 75 10.57 2.14 3.73
C ALA A 75 10.67 0.80 2.98
N PHE A 76 9.89 0.62 1.91
CA PHE A 76 9.95 -0.60 1.10
C PHE A 76 11.23 -0.73 0.28
N GLN A 77 11.78 0.37 -0.26
CA GLN A 77 13.03 0.35 -1.02
C GLN A 77 14.23 -0.12 -0.17
N GLN A 78 14.19 0.08 1.15
CA GLN A 78 15.21 -0.38 2.09
C GLN A 78 15.12 -1.87 2.45
N LEU A 79 14.06 -2.58 2.01
CA LEU A 79 13.96 -4.03 2.21
C LEU A 79 15.04 -4.76 1.42
N THR A 80 15.80 -5.63 2.07
CA THR A 80 16.93 -6.36 1.47
C THR A 80 16.48 -7.54 0.63
N ASP A 81 15.38 -8.19 1.01
CA ASP A 81 14.77 -9.25 0.21
C ASP A 81 14.12 -8.64 -1.04
N ARG A 82 14.56 -9.12 -2.21
CA ARG A 82 14.11 -8.60 -3.50
C ARG A 82 12.65 -8.93 -3.79
N TYR A 83 12.18 -10.12 -3.38
CA TYR A 83 10.79 -10.50 -3.54
C TYR A 83 9.90 -9.58 -2.71
N GLU A 84 10.23 -9.39 -1.44
CA GLU A 84 9.48 -8.50 -0.54
C GLU A 84 9.46 -7.07 -1.04
N ARG A 85 10.62 -6.54 -1.46
CA ARG A 85 10.69 -5.18 -2.01
C ARG A 85 9.72 -4.99 -3.17
N LEU A 86 9.74 -5.90 -4.16
CA LEU A 86 8.83 -5.83 -5.31
C LEU A 86 7.37 -6.00 -4.87
N TYR A 87 7.09 -6.99 -4.02
CA TYR A 87 5.73 -7.28 -3.55
C TYR A 87 5.11 -6.10 -2.80
N TYR A 88 5.85 -5.49 -1.87
CA TYR A 88 5.35 -4.38 -1.06
C TYR A 88 5.28 -3.05 -1.84
N LEU A 89 6.19 -2.81 -2.80
CA LEU A 89 6.02 -1.70 -3.75
C LEU A 89 4.75 -1.87 -4.59
N GLY A 90 4.43 -3.10 -5.01
CA GLY A 90 3.14 -3.38 -5.65
C GLY A 90 1.95 -3.01 -4.78
N ILE A 91 1.99 -3.38 -3.48
CA ILE A 91 0.95 -3.01 -2.51
C ILE A 91 0.80 -1.49 -2.35
N LEU A 92 1.92 -0.75 -2.35
CA LEU A 92 1.90 0.71 -2.28
C LEU A 92 1.09 1.31 -3.42
N TYR A 93 1.41 0.93 -4.66
CA TYR A 93 0.73 1.45 -5.85
C TYR A 93 -0.74 1.00 -5.88
N GLU A 94 -1.03 -0.26 -5.56
CA GLU A 94 -2.39 -0.80 -5.50
C GLU A 94 -3.26 -0.03 -4.48
N ARG A 95 -2.75 0.19 -3.26
CA ARG A 95 -3.48 0.90 -2.20
C ARG A 95 -3.68 2.37 -2.53
N ARG A 96 -2.69 3.02 -3.13
CA ARG A 96 -2.81 4.40 -3.62
C ARG A 96 -3.91 4.51 -4.68
N ALA A 97 -3.93 3.60 -5.66
CA ALA A 97 -4.97 3.57 -6.68
C ALA A 97 -6.37 3.40 -6.06
N LYS A 98 -6.52 2.46 -5.12
CA LYS A 98 -7.79 2.23 -4.41
C LYS A 98 -8.25 3.44 -3.59
N ALA A 99 -7.33 4.09 -2.89
CA ALA A 99 -7.65 5.27 -2.09
C ALA A 99 -8.10 6.44 -2.98
N GLN A 100 -7.41 6.68 -4.09
CA GLN A 100 -7.79 7.70 -5.07
C GLN A 100 -9.13 7.39 -5.75
N LEU A 101 -9.40 6.12 -6.03
CA LEU A 101 -10.71 5.68 -6.52
C LEU A 101 -11.82 5.96 -5.50
N GLY A 102 -11.56 5.69 -4.22
CA GLY A 102 -12.51 5.91 -3.13
C GLY A 102 -12.98 7.36 -2.99
N ILE A 103 -12.15 8.34 -3.36
CA ILE A 103 -12.53 9.76 -3.39
C ILE A 103 -13.07 10.23 -4.74
N GLY A 104 -13.33 9.31 -5.68
CA GLY A 104 -13.97 9.60 -6.96
C GLY A 104 -13.02 10.12 -8.05
N ARG A 105 -11.71 9.84 -7.98
CA ARG A 105 -10.81 10.13 -9.11
C ARG A 105 -11.21 9.28 -10.32
N PRO A 106 -11.17 9.82 -11.56
CA PRO A 106 -11.57 9.06 -12.74
C PRO A 106 -10.70 7.81 -12.95
N PRO A 107 -11.30 6.64 -13.27
CA PRO A 107 -10.57 5.37 -13.37
C PRO A 107 -9.38 5.40 -14.34
N HIS A 108 -9.52 6.07 -15.49
CA HIS A 108 -8.43 6.18 -16.48
C HIS A 108 -7.16 6.85 -15.92
N THR A 109 -7.29 7.74 -14.93
CA THR A 109 -6.13 8.38 -14.27
C THR A 109 -5.38 7.44 -13.34
N LEU A 110 -6.02 6.34 -12.92
CA LEU A 110 -5.50 5.36 -11.98
C LEU A 110 -4.83 4.18 -12.67
N LEU A 111 -5.05 4.01 -13.98
CA LEU A 111 -4.42 2.95 -14.78
C LEU A 111 -2.90 2.96 -14.64
N VAL A 112 -2.28 4.15 -14.59
CA VAL A 112 -0.82 4.26 -14.39
C VAL A 112 -0.38 3.65 -13.06
N LEU A 113 -1.13 3.86 -11.98
CA LEU A 113 -0.82 3.26 -10.67
C LEU A 113 -1.06 1.75 -10.67
N LEU A 114 -2.15 1.30 -11.31
CA LEU A 114 -2.45 -0.13 -11.40
C LEU A 114 -1.43 -0.86 -12.29
N ASP A 115 -0.97 -0.25 -13.37
CA ASP A 115 0.10 -0.77 -14.22
C ASP A 115 1.41 -0.93 -13.46
N GLU A 116 1.81 0.06 -12.66
CA GLU A 116 3.00 -0.05 -11.80
C GLU A 116 2.83 -1.13 -10.72
N ALA A 117 1.66 -1.22 -10.07
CA ALA A 117 1.37 -2.30 -9.13
C ALA A 117 1.51 -3.68 -9.79
N MET A 118 0.90 -3.84 -10.97
CA MET A 118 0.92 -5.06 -11.74
C MET A 118 2.34 -5.43 -12.19
N ARG A 119 3.13 -4.49 -12.71
CA ARG A 119 4.55 -4.70 -13.03
C ARG A 119 5.33 -5.22 -11.83
N CYS A 120 5.15 -4.61 -10.66
CA CYS A 120 5.80 -5.08 -9.43
C CYS A 120 5.41 -6.54 -9.10
N TYR A 121 4.12 -6.88 -9.15
CA TYR A 121 3.66 -8.25 -8.88
C TYR A 121 4.16 -9.26 -9.91
N GLN A 122 4.22 -8.91 -11.18
CA GLN A 122 4.76 -9.76 -12.23
C GLN A 122 6.25 -10.05 -12.02
N GLU A 123 7.04 -9.05 -11.63
CA GLU A 123 8.45 -9.25 -11.33
C GLU A 123 8.65 -10.05 -10.02
N ALA A 124 7.82 -9.81 -9.00
CA ALA A 124 7.83 -10.59 -7.77
C ALA A 124 7.48 -12.07 -8.04
N GLU A 125 6.47 -12.32 -8.89
CA GLU A 125 6.04 -13.67 -9.26
C GLU A 125 7.19 -14.52 -9.83
N LYS A 126 8.07 -13.92 -10.63
CA LYS A 126 9.21 -14.61 -11.28
C LYS A 126 10.24 -15.13 -10.28
N ILE A 127 10.35 -14.51 -9.11
CA ILE A 127 11.37 -14.83 -8.09
C ILE A 127 10.76 -15.36 -6.79
N ARG A 128 9.45 -15.63 -6.79
CA ARG A 128 8.72 -15.98 -5.57
C ARG A 128 9.20 -17.30 -4.96
N PRO A 129 9.19 -17.43 -3.62
CA PRO A 129 9.39 -18.70 -2.96
C PRO A 129 8.39 -19.76 -3.43
N THR A 130 8.79 -21.04 -3.40
CA THR A 130 7.90 -22.15 -3.77
C THR A 130 6.65 -22.16 -2.88
N GLY A 131 5.47 -22.17 -3.49
CA GLY A 131 4.19 -22.16 -2.79
C GLY A 131 3.72 -20.79 -2.30
N ASN A 132 4.48 -19.72 -2.53
CA ASN A 132 3.99 -18.35 -2.33
C ASN A 132 3.31 -17.86 -3.61
N ASP A 133 1.98 -17.74 -3.59
CA ASP A 133 1.20 -17.21 -4.72
C ASP A 133 0.64 -15.80 -4.46
N ASP A 134 1.15 -15.10 -3.44
CA ASP A 134 0.61 -13.79 -3.00
C ASP A 134 0.65 -12.75 -4.13
N ALA A 135 1.75 -12.68 -4.88
CA ALA A 135 1.90 -11.78 -6.01
C ALA A 135 0.84 -12.06 -7.11
N ILE A 136 0.54 -13.34 -7.37
CA ILE A 136 -0.50 -13.75 -8.34
C ILE A 136 -1.89 -13.34 -7.84
N LEU A 137 -2.17 -13.56 -6.56
CA LEU A 137 -3.46 -13.17 -5.96
C LEU A 137 -3.68 -11.65 -6.05
N ARG A 138 -2.63 -10.86 -5.82
CA ARG A 138 -2.65 -9.40 -5.93
C ARG A 138 -2.82 -8.93 -7.37
N TRP A 139 -2.07 -9.49 -8.31
CA TRP A 139 -2.25 -9.24 -9.75
C TRP A 139 -3.70 -9.48 -10.16
N ASN A 140 -4.28 -10.63 -9.77
CA ASN A 140 -5.67 -10.97 -10.08
C ASN A 140 -6.67 -9.98 -9.48
N ARG A 141 -6.37 -9.38 -8.32
CA ARG A 141 -7.22 -8.32 -7.75
C ARG A 141 -7.14 -7.03 -8.57
N CYS A 142 -5.96 -6.65 -9.05
CA CYS A 142 -5.80 -5.50 -9.96
C CYS A 142 -6.59 -5.70 -11.26
N VAL A 143 -6.48 -6.88 -11.89
CA VAL A 143 -7.25 -7.20 -13.12
C VAL A 143 -8.75 -7.05 -12.88
N ARG A 144 -9.29 -7.63 -11.81
CA ARG A 144 -10.72 -7.50 -11.46
C ARG A 144 -11.12 -6.05 -11.26
N LEU A 145 -10.28 -5.23 -10.61
CA LEU A 145 -10.55 -3.82 -10.38
C LEU A 145 -10.62 -3.02 -11.70
N ILE A 146 -9.70 -3.30 -12.64
CA ILE A 146 -9.70 -2.64 -13.96
C ILE A 146 -10.97 -3.00 -14.74
N GLN A 147 -11.34 -4.28 -14.77
CA GLN A 147 -12.52 -4.77 -15.48
C GLN A 147 -13.82 -4.13 -14.96
N GLU A 148 -13.97 -4.08 -13.63
CA GLU A 148 -15.13 -3.47 -12.95
C GLU A 148 -15.36 -2.00 -13.37
N HIS A 149 -14.28 -1.24 -13.54
CA HIS A 149 -14.37 0.18 -13.89
C HIS A 149 -14.46 0.43 -15.39
N ALA A 150 -13.85 -0.41 -16.21
CA ALA A 150 -14.03 -0.35 -17.65
C ALA A 150 -15.51 -0.53 -18.02
N GLU A 151 -16.17 -1.58 -17.50
CA GLU A 151 -17.59 -1.83 -17.73
C GLU A 151 -18.48 -0.67 -17.26
N SER A 152 -18.15 -0.08 -16.10
CA SER A 152 -18.87 1.07 -15.56
C SER A 152 -18.78 2.32 -16.45
N ASP A 153 -17.61 2.59 -17.03
CA ASP A 153 -17.40 3.73 -17.92
C ASP A 153 -18.16 3.52 -19.26
N TRP A 154 -18.16 2.30 -19.82
CA TRP A 154 -18.97 1.95 -20.99
C TRP A 154 -20.47 2.18 -20.76
N HIS A 155 -21.01 1.80 -19.60
CA HIS A 155 -22.42 2.02 -19.28
C HIS A 155 -22.77 3.51 -19.18
N ARG A 156 -21.88 4.34 -18.62
CA ARG A 156 -22.07 5.80 -18.55
C ARG A 156 -22.08 6.46 -19.93
N GLU A 157 -21.15 6.09 -20.81
CA GLU A 157 -21.10 6.64 -22.17
C GLU A 157 -22.37 6.29 -22.97
N VAL A 158 -22.84 5.04 -22.88
CA VAL A 158 -24.06 4.60 -23.56
C VAL A 158 -25.31 5.34 -23.03
N GLU A 159 -25.42 5.58 -21.72
CA GLU A 159 -26.54 6.35 -21.15
C GLU A 159 -26.53 7.82 -21.62
N ILE A 160 -25.36 8.44 -21.72
CA ILE A 160 -25.21 9.82 -22.23
C ILE A 160 -25.62 9.89 -23.71
N GLU A 161 -25.14 8.97 -24.54
CA GLU A 161 -25.48 8.92 -25.98
C GLU A 161 -26.98 8.68 -26.21
N MET A 162 -27.62 7.84 -25.39
CA MET A 162 -29.07 7.60 -25.49
C MET A 162 -29.91 8.76 -24.94
N GLY A 163 -29.40 9.52 -23.95
CA GLY A 163 -30.05 10.71 -23.41
C GLY A 163 -30.08 11.89 -24.38
N ASP A 164 -28.98 12.14 -25.08
CA ASP A 164 -28.89 13.23 -26.09
C ASP A 164 -29.66 12.93 -27.38
N SER A 165 -29.96 11.65 -27.66
CA SER A 165 -30.73 11.24 -28.84
C SER A 165 -32.26 11.39 -28.70
N THR A 166 -32.75 11.83 -27.52
CA THR A 166 -34.19 11.92 -27.21
C THR A 166 -34.71 13.34 -26.94
N SER A 167 -33.91 14.39 -27.25
CA SER A 167 -34.33 15.80 -27.17
C SER A 167 -34.67 16.42 -28.53
#